data_AF-A0A7V2WDC2-F1
#
_entry.id   AF-A0A7V2WDC2-F1
#
_cell.length_a   1.000
_cell.length_b   1.000
_cell.length_c   1.000
_cell.angle_alpha   90.00
_cell.angle_beta   90.00
_cell.angle_gamma   90.00
#
_symmetry.space_group_name_H-M   'P 1'
#
loop_
_entity.id
_entity.type
_entity.pdbx_description
1 polymer ?
#
loop_
_entity_poly.entity_id
_entity_poly.type
_entity_poly.pdbx_seq_one_letter_code
_entity_poly.pdbx_strand_id
1 'polypeptide(L)'
;GHIWSYKKDAYVILEHFTENSEEKILTAAGMSVWGNSNYNYNQATMGYTNGSDFSWISYKSRGFSNPAGVMGYMESHDEERLMFKNEQYGNASGSYNVKSIPTALKRMEEAGLFFFTIPGPKMIWQFGELGYDISINQCENGTLNDGCRTSPKPILWDYYNNADRKHLYGVWSALIHLKETEPVFKTTDFTLDVGGATKRIQLNSTDMDVTILGNFNVTRQNITPYFQKTGWWYEYFTGDSVNVTNTEAQITLDPGEYRFYTTKRLKRPDFILGVSQNEAPDAAALSVYPNPTTAEVNIKWDMQKKTEGNITLFDLTGRAVQILYNGEFKKGINHLHFNLPGLNKGLYFMVLKEGDRKVIRKLVIQ
;
A
#
# COMPACT_ATOMS: atom_id res chain seq x y z
N GLY A 1 21.86 -12.49 -32.47
CA GLY A 1 21.03 -11.49 -33.19
C GLY A 1 21.85 -10.25 -33.49
N HIS A 2 21.59 -9.57 -34.61
CA HIS A 2 22.33 -8.38 -35.07
C HIS A 2 22.32 -7.23 -34.05
N ILE A 3 21.23 -7.04 -33.27
CA ILE A 3 21.16 -6.02 -32.22
C ILE A 3 22.31 -6.17 -31.19
N TRP A 4 22.53 -7.39 -30.69
CA TRP A 4 23.57 -7.65 -29.68
C TRP A 4 25.00 -7.61 -30.21
N SER A 5 25.21 -7.60 -31.55
CA SER A 5 26.56 -7.32 -32.09
C SER A 5 26.95 -5.86 -31.96
N TYR A 6 25.98 -4.93 -31.87
CA TYR A 6 26.24 -3.50 -31.61
C TYR A 6 26.17 -3.14 -30.13
N LYS A 7 25.25 -3.75 -29.36
CA LYS A 7 25.06 -3.48 -27.93
C LYS A 7 24.77 -4.77 -27.16
N LYS A 8 25.80 -5.34 -26.53
CA LYS A 8 25.75 -6.67 -25.89
C LYS A 8 24.75 -6.78 -24.73
N ASP A 9 24.48 -5.68 -24.04
CA ASP A 9 23.60 -5.54 -22.88
C ASP A 9 22.24 -4.92 -23.24
N ALA A 10 21.90 -4.83 -24.52
CA ALA A 10 20.57 -4.36 -24.94
C ALA A 10 19.47 -5.33 -24.48
N TYR A 11 18.44 -4.78 -23.83
CA TYR A 11 17.20 -5.51 -23.58
C TYR A 11 16.35 -5.53 -24.86
N VAL A 12 15.86 -6.71 -25.22
CA VAL A 12 14.90 -6.90 -26.31
C VAL A 12 13.61 -7.38 -25.68
N ILE A 13 12.62 -6.49 -25.62
CA ILE A 13 11.32 -6.74 -24.98
C ILE A 13 10.26 -6.66 -26.07
N LEU A 14 9.50 -7.73 -26.23
CA LEU A 14 8.52 -7.89 -27.29
C LEU A 14 7.11 -7.80 -26.74
N GLU A 15 6.29 -6.95 -27.34
CA GLU A 15 4.84 -7.09 -27.26
C GLU A 15 4.43 -8.21 -28.22
N HIS A 16 4.39 -9.43 -27.70
CA HIS A 16 4.13 -10.63 -28.49
C HIS A 16 3.17 -11.51 -27.71
N PHE A 17 1.92 -11.58 -28.16
CA PHE A 17 0.84 -12.33 -27.51
C PHE A 17 0.40 -13.49 -28.41
N THR A 18 1.29 -14.47 -28.60
CA THR A 18 1.05 -15.63 -29.45
C THR A 18 1.03 -16.92 -28.63
N GLU A 19 1.04 -18.07 -29.30
CA GLU A 19 1.13 -19.34 -28.59
C GLU A 19 2.41 -19.41 -27.75
N ASN A 20 2.28 -19.88 -26.51
CA ASN A 20 3.39 -19.96 -25.56
C ASN A 20 4.58 -20.82 -26.05
N SER A 21 4.36 -21.70 -27.04
CA SER A 21 5.41 -22.44 -27.75
C SER A 21 6.38 -21.51 -28.49
N GLU A 22 5.89 -20.43 -29.12
CA GLU A 22 6.68 -19.41 -29.80
C GLU A 22 7.42 -18.53 -28.78
N GLU A 23 6.72 -18.06 -27.75
CA GLU A 23 7.33 -17.25 -26.68
C GLU A 23 8.47 -18.01 -25.97
N LYS A 24 8.37 -19.34 -25.80
CA LYS A 24 9.46 -20.18 -25.29
C LYS A 24 10.72 -20.10 -26.14
N ILE A 25 10.59 -20.12 -27.47
CA ILE A 25 11.72 -20.03 -28.40
C ILE A 25 12.38 -18.65 -28.28
N LEU A 26 11.58 -17.58 -28.27
CA LEU A 26 12.06 -16.20 -28.18
C LEU A 26 12.76 -15.92 -26.86
N THR A 27 12.18 -16.38 -25.74
CA THR A 27 12.76 -16.20 -24.40
C THR A 27 14.00 -17.04 -24.20
N ALA A 28 14.07 -18.26 -24.77
CA ALA A 28 15.29 -19.06 -24.80
C ALA A 28 16.41 -18.39 -25.62
N ALA A 29 16.08 -17.58 -26.61
CA ALA A 29 17.02 -16.76 -27.36
C ALA A 29 17.48 -15.49 -26.61
N GLY A 30 17.01 -15.26 -25.38
CA GLY A 30 17.41 -14.15 -24.51
C GLY A 30 16.52 -12.91 -24.59
N MET A 31 15.37 -13.00 -25.27
CA MET A 31 14.38 -11.92 -25.32
C MET A 31 13.42 -11.99 -24.12
N SER A 32 12.74 -10.88 -23.84
CA SER A 32 11.61 -10.83 -22.91
C SER A 32 10.32 -10.65 -23.71
N VAL A 33 9.21 -11.23 -23.25
CA VAL A 33 7.88 -10.99 -23.81
C VAL A 33 6.98 -10.30 -22.79
N TRP A 34 6.04 -9.48 -23.27
CA TRP A 34 5.02 -8.85 -22.43
C TRP A 34 4.13 -9.91 -21.77
N GLY A 35 3.90 -9.75 -20.47
CA GLY A 35 3.10 -10.67 -19.68
C GLY A 35 1.82 -10.04 -19.20
N ASN A 36 0.78 -10.02 -20.04
CA ASN A 36 -0.52 -9.48 -19.66
C ASN A 36 -1.15 -10.32 -18.53
N SER A 37 -1.54 -9.66 -17.44
CA SER A 37 -2.41 -10.24 -16.41
C SER A 37 -3.47 -9.24 -15.94
N ASN A 38 -3.78 -8.22 -16.75
CA ASN A 38 -4.73 -7.17 -16.40
C ASN A 38 -6.11 -7.72 -16.05
N TYR A 39 -6.64 -8.65 -16.84
CA TYR A 39 -7.94 -9.27 -16.56
C TYR A 39 -7.95 -9.98 -15.21
N ASN A 40 -6.91 -10.77 -14.92
CA ASN A 40 -6.84 -11.60 -13.72
C ASN A 40 -6.71 -10.76 -12.45
N TYR A 41 -5.80 -9.78 -12.47
CA TYR A 41 -5.67 -8.86 -11.34
C TYR A 41 -6.92 -8.00 -11.15
N ASN A 42 -7.59 -7.58 -12.23
CA ASN A 42 -8.88 -6.90 -12.13
C ASN A 42 -9.95 -7.74 -11.43
N GLN A 43 -10.13 -9.01 -11.82
CA GLN A 43 -11.07 -9.90 -11.13
C GLN A 43 -10.71 -10.01 -9.64
N ALA A 44 -9.42 -10.21 -9.34
CA ALA A 44 -8.93 -10.33 -7.98
C ALA A 44 -9.21 -9.06 -7.15
N THR A 45 -8.80 -7.87 -7.62
CA THR A 45 -8.95 -6.61 -6.86
C THR A 45 -10.41 -6.20 -6.71
N MET A 46 -11.25 -6.45 -7.73
CA MET A 46 -12.69 -6.25 -7.64
C MET A 46 -13.36 -7.19 -6.62
N GLY A 47 -12.71 -8.30 -6.25
CA GLY A 47 -13.27 -9.28 -5.30
C GLY A 47 -14.11 -10.37 -5.94
N TYR A 48 -13.75 -10.76 -7.17
CA TYR A 48 -14.31 -11.89 -7.90
C TYR A 48 -13.27 -12.99 -8.03
N THR A 49 -13.63 -14.23 -7.70
CA THR A 49 -12.69 -15.37 -7.79
C THR A 49 -12.58 -15.92 -9.21
N ASN A 50 -13.69 -15.94 -9.96
CA ASN A 50 -13.70 -16.45 -11.32
C ASN A 50 -12.78 -15.59 -12.21
N GLY A 51 -11.85 -16.23 -12.93
CA GLY A 51 -10.89 -15.52 -13.76
C GLY A 51 -9.77 -14.81 -12.99
N SER A 52 -9.69 -14.91 -11.66
CA SER A 52 -8.70 -14.19 -10.84
C SER A 52 -7.34 -14.88 -10.68
N ASP A 53 -7.11 -15.97 -11.40
CA ASP A 53 -5.82 -16.67 -11.38
C ASP A 53 -4.78 -15.90 -12.20
N PHE A 54 -3.82 -15.28 -11.50
CA PHE A 54 -2.71 -14.55 -12.10
C PHE A 54 -1.40 -15.33 -12.08
N SER A 55 -1.42 -16.66 -11.96
CA SER A 55 -0.23 -17.52 -11.98
C SER A 55 0.58 -17.37 -13.27
N TRP A 56 -0.05 -16.98 -14.39
CA TRP A 56 0.59 -16.74 -15.69
C TRP A 56 1.57 -15.55 -15.70
N ILE A 57 1.62 -14.75 -14.64
CA ILE A 57 2.65 -13.72 -14.44
C ILE A 57 4.03 -14.31 -14.13
N SER A 58 4.07 -15.59 -13.74
CA SER A 58 5.30 -16.31 -13.41
C SER A 58 5.87 -17.00 -14.63
N TYR A 59 7.17 -16.78 -14.87
CA TYR A 59 7.93 -17.47 -15.91
C TYR A 59 7.89 -18.99 -15.76
N LYS A 60 7.80 -19.51 -14.52
CA LYS A 60 7.67 -20.95 -14.26
C LYS A 60 6.35 -21.51 -14.75
N SER A 61 5.25 -20.80 -14.52
CA SER A 61 3.92 -21.22 -14.99
C SER A 61 3.88 -21.27 -16.52
N ARG A 62 4.63 -20.38 -17.19
CA ARG A 62 4.82 -20.39 -18.64
C ARG A 62 5.80 -21.46 -19.14
N GLY A 63 6.56 -22.10 -18.24
CA GLY A 63 7.61 -23.04 -18.59
C GLY A 63 8.82 -22.39 -19.26
N PHE A 64 9.11 -21.13 -18.94
CA PHE A 64 10.32 -20.45 -19.35
C PHE A 64 11.47 -20.81 -18.40
N SER A 65 12.70 -20.79 -18.89
CA SER A 65 13.91 -21.10 -18.10
C SER A 65 14.53 -19.88 -17.42
N ASN A 66 14.18 -18.67 -17.86
CA ASN A 66 14.73 -17.42 -17.36
C ASN A 66 13.62 -16.56 -16.71
N PRO A 67 13.79 -16.08 -15.47
CA PRO A 67 12.88 -15.12 -14.85
C PRO A 67 12.60 -13.87 -15.68
N ALA A 68 13.58 -13.39 -16.44
CA ALA A 68 13.41 -12.23 -17.32
C ALA A 68 12.62 -12.52 -18.60
N GLY A 69 12.25 -13.78 -18.87
CA GLY A 69 11.47 -14.16 -20.05
C GLY A 69 10.09 -13.50 -20.10
N VAL A 70 9.50 -13.18 -18.95
CA VAL A 70 8.19 -12.49 -18.88
C VAL A 70 8.32 -11.12 -18.21
N MET A 71 7.98 -10.08 -18.96
CA MET A 71 7.81 -8.71 -18.48
C MET A 71 6.35 -8.54 -18.06
N GLY A 72 6.02 -9.03 -16.87
CA GLY A 72 4.65 -9.07 -16.37
C GLY A 72 4.11 -7.67 -16.02
N TYR A 73 2.82 -7.42 -16.29
CA TYR A 73 2.12 -6.20 -15.91
C TYR A 73 0.68 -6.46 -15.45
N MET A 74 0.19 -5.60 -14.56
CA MET A 74 -1.23 -5.55 -14.15
C MET A 74 -2.02 -4.52 -14.97
N GLU A 75 -1.33 -3.51 -15.51
CA GLU A 75 -1.92 -2.43 -16.29
C GLU A 75 -0.98 -2.07 -17.44
N SER A 76 -1.55 -1.63 -18.55
CA SER A 76 -0.82 -0.98 -19.64
C SER A 76 -1.70 0.12 -20.25
N HIS A 77 -1.18 0.77 -21.29
CA HIS A 77 -1.95 1.69 -22.12
C HIS A 77 -3.08 1.06 -22.94
N ASP A 78 -3.13 -0.27 -23.04
CA ASP A 78 -4.08 -1.02 -23.86
C ASP A 78 -5.14 -1.76 -23.06
N GLU A 79 -5.25 -1.53 -21.75
CA GLU A 79 -6.31 -2.09 -20.93
C GLU A 79 -6.84 -1.07 -19.92
N GLU A 80 -8.07 -1.31 -19.46
CA GLU A 80 -8.64 -0.46 -18.41
C GLU A 80 -7.95 -0.72 -17.06
N ARG A 81 -7.84 0.35 -16.29
CA ARG A 81 -7.12 0.41 -15.02
C ARG A 81 -7.86 -0.33 -13.91
N LEU A 82 -7.10 -0.95 -13.01
CA LEU A 82 -7.61 -1.69 -11.86
C LEU A 82 -8.40 -0.77 -10.94
N MET A 83 -7.88 0.42 -10.64
CA MET A 83 -8.58 1.35 -9.75
C MET A 83 -9.91 1.82 -10.31
N PHE A 84 -9.97 2.20 -11.59
CA PHE A 84 -11.24 2.54 -12.23
C PHE A 84 -12.23 1.38 -12.12
N LYS A 85 -11.79 0.14 -12.43
CA LYS A 85 -12.66 -1.04 -12.34
C LYS A 85 -13.08 -1.37 -10.90
N ASN A 86 -12.21 -1.20 -9.91
CA ASN A 86 -12.55 -1.36 -8.51
C ASN A 86 -13.69 -0.41 -8.10
N GLU A 87 -13.60 0.86 -8.49
CA GLU A 87 -14.62 1.87 -8.17
C GLU A 87 -15.95 1.65 -8.89
N GLN A 88 -15.91 1.26 -10.17
CA GLN A 88 -17.14 1.08 -10.95
C GLN A 88 -17.81 -0.28 -10.70
N TYR A 89 -17.01 -1.34 -10.60
CA TYR A 89 -17.49 -2.72 -10.68
C TYR A 89 -17.04 -3.60 -9.51
N GLY A 90 -16.38 -3.02 -8.50
CA GLY A 90 -15.99 -3.74 -7.29
C GLY A 90 -17.15 -4.42 -6.58
N ASN A 91 -16.89 -5.61 -6.05
CA ASN A 91 -17.82 -6.38 -5.25
C ASN A 91 -17.96 -5.79 -3.84
N ALA A 92 -19.00 -6.17 -3.12
CA ALA A 92 -19.26 -5.73 -1.75
C ALA A 92 -19.99 -6.80 -0.94
N SER A 93 -19.75 -6.82 0.37
CA SER A 93 -20.50 -7.64 1.31
C SER A 93 -20.51 -7.00 2.69
N GLY A 94 -21.69 -6.91 3.32
CA GLY A 94 -21.86 -6.23 4.59
C GLY A 94 -21.35 -4.78 4.54
N SER A 95 -20.43 -4.42 5.43
CA SER A 95 -19.79 -3.10 5.46
C SER A 95 -18.57 -2.96 4.54
N TYR A 96 -18.10 -4.05 3.93
CA TYR A 96 -16.93 -4.02 3.05
C TYR A 96 -17.35 -3.74 1.60
N ASN A 97 -16.84 -2.64 1.02
CA ASN A 97 -17.21 -2.21 -0.33
C ASN A 97 -15.97 -1.77 -1.11
N VAL A 98 -15.58 -2.59 -2.10
CA VAL A 98 -14.42 -2.32 -2.97
C VAL A 98 -14.60 -1.03 -3.77
N LYS A 99 -15.84 -0.58 -4.02
CA LYS A 99 -16.11 0.67 -4.75
C LYS A 99 -15.74 1.94 -3.99
N SER A 100 -15.46 1.84 -2.68
CA SER A 100 -15.00 2.99 -1.91
C SER A 100 -13.50 3.20 -2.13
N ILE A 101 -13.08 4.44 -2.43
CA ILE A 101 -11.67 4.78 -2.71
C ILE A 101 -10.70 4.22 -1.64
N PRO A 102 -10.95 4.39 -0.31
CA PRO A 102 -10.04 3.84 0.69
C PRO A 102 -9.92 2.31 0.64
N THR A 103 -11.00 1.60 0.32
CA THR A 103 -10.98 0.14 0.16
C THR A 103 -10.30 -0.26 -1.15
N ALA A 104 -10.61 0.43 -2.26
CA ALA A 104 -9.99 0.21 -3.56
C ALA A 104 -8.47 0.39 -3.51
N LEU A 105 -7.97 1.42 -2.81
CA LEU A 105 -6.54 1.65 -2.62
C LEU A 105 -5.87 0.51 -1.84
N LYS A 106 -6.52 0.00 -0.77
CA LYS A 106 -6.04 -1.20 -0.06
C LYS A 106 -6.02 -2.44 -0.96
N ARG A 107 -6.93 -2.56 -1.93
CA ARG A 107 -6.88 -3.64 -2.93
C ARG A 107 -5.71 -3.51 -3.88
N MET A 108 -5.28 -2.28 -4.18
CA MET A 108 -4.05 -2.04 -4.95
C MET A 108 -2.79 -2.35 -4.14
N GLU A 109 -2.81 -2.15 -2.82
CA GLU A 109 -1.73 -2.62 -1.93
C GLU A 109 -1.62 -4.14 -1.95
N GLU A 110 -2.76 -4.83 -1.78
CA GLU A 110 -2.86 -6.29 -1.85
C GLU A 110 -2.36 -6.81 -3.21
N ALA A 111 -2.81 -6.23 -4.31
CA ALA A 111 -2.33 -6.58 -5.65
C ALA A 111 -0.82 -6.33 -5.82
N GLY A 112 -0.32 -5.18 -5.34
CA GLY A 112 1.11 -4.86 -5.37
C GLY A 112 1.95 -5.88 -4.60
N LEU A 113 1.51 -6.29 -3.41
CA LEU A 113 2.18 -7.33 -2.62
C LEU A 113 2.29 -8.64 -3.40
N PHE A 114 1.21 -9.08 -4.04
CA PHE A 114 1.19 -10.30 -4.84
C PHE A 114 1.88 -10.16 -6.20
N PHE A 115 2.10 -8.93 -6.68
CA PHE A 115 2.74 -8.67 -7.97
C PHE A 115 4.26 -8.52 -7.84
N PHE A 116 4.73 -7.62 -6.97
CA PHE A 116 6.16 -7.29 -6.89
C PHE A 116 7.00 -8.43 -6.30
N THR A 117 6.41 -9.21 -5.39
CA THR A 117 7.12 -10.29 -4.69
C THR A 117 7.27 -11.56 -5.54
N ILE A 118 6.56 -11.68 -6.68
CA ILE A 118 6.79 -12.78 -7.62
C ILE A 118 8.12 -12.54 -8.37
N PRO A 119 9.05 -13.52 -8.40
CA PRO A 119 10.32 -13.38 -9.09
C PRO A 119 10.19 -13.02 -10.58
N GLY A 120 11.21 -12.34 -11.11
CA GLY A 120 11.21 -11.79 -12.47
C GLY A 120 10.81 -10.32 -12.54
N PRO A 121 11.05 -9.65 -13.67
CA PRO A 121 10.81 -8.23 -13.85
C PRO A 121 9.30 -7.94 -13.85
N LYS A 122 8.98 -6.68 -13.57
CA LYS A 122 7.62 -6.18 -13.42
C LYS A 122 7.54 -4.82 -14.08
N MET A 123 6.51 -4.59 -14.88
CA MET A 123 6.22 -3.30 -15.48
C MET A 123 5.04 -2.67 -14.74
N ILE A 124 5.17 -1.39 -14.41
CA ILE A 124 4.11 -0.56 -13.84
C ILE A 124 3.66 0.44 -14.89
N TRP A 125 2.36 0.73 -14.90
CA TRP A 125 1.81 1.80 -15.73
C TRP A 125 1.70 3.08 -14.92
N GLN A 126 1.87 4.22 -15.60
CA GLN A 126 2.00 5.53 -14.97
C GLN A 126 0.83 5.82 -14.01
N PHE A 127 1.16 6.29 -12.79
CA PHE A 127 0.24 6.60 -11.70
C PHE A 127 -0.47 5.39 -11.06
N GLY A 128 -0.20 4.15 -11.48
CA GLY A 128 -0.71 2.96 -10.79
C GLY A 128 -0.31 2.93 -9.31
N GLU A 129 0.88 3.44 -8.98
CA GLU A 129 1.42 3.57 -7.63
C GLU A 129 0.68 4.58 -6.74
N LEU A 130 -0.21 5.38 -7.31
CA LEU A 130 -1.10 6.32 -6.61
C LEU A 130 -2.58 5.97 -6.81
N GLY A 131 -2.85 4.82 -7.42
CA GLY A 131 -4.19 4.31 -7.65
C GLY A 131 -4.96 5.10 -8.71
N TYR A 132 -4.37 5.32 -9.88
CA TYR A 132 -4.99 6.11 -10.94
C TYR A 132 -6.33 5.55 -11.42
N ASP A 133 -7.39 6.32 -11.17
CA ASP A 133 -8.79 5.89 -11.29
C ASP A 133 -9.48 6.45 -12.54
N ILE A 134 -8.77 7.19 -13.39
CA ILE A 134 -9.36 7.73 -14.62
C ILE A 134 -9.51 6.61 -15.66
N SER A 135 -10.65 6.55 -16.34
CA SER A 135 -10.88 5.57 -17.40
C SER A 135 -9.89 5.73 -18.56
N ILE A 136 -9.51 4.62 -19.16
CA ILE A 136 -8.77 4.62 -20.44
C ILE A 136 -9.57 5.31 -21.56
N ASN A 137 -10.90 5.34 -21.48
CA ASN A 137 -11.78 5.95 -22.48
C ASN A 137 -12.19 7.39 -22.14
N GLN A 138 -11.56 8.02 -21.13
CA GLN A 138 -11.82 9.43 -20.84
C GLN A 138 -11.20 10.33 -21.91
N CYS A 139 -12.03 11.20 -22.49
CA CYS A 139 -11.63 12.26 -23.40
C CYS A 139 -11.06 13.46 -22.65
N GLU A 140 -10.34 14.34 -23.35
CA GLU A 140 -9.75 15.55 -22.76
C GLU A 140 -10.79 16.52 -22.15
N ASN A 141 -12.02 16.50 -22.66
CA ASN A 141 -13.14 17.28 -22.11
C ASN A 141 -13.83 16.62 -20.90
N GLY A 142 -13.31 15.49 -20.41
CA GLY A 142 -13.84 14.74 -19.26
C GLY A 142 -14.98 13.76 -19.57
N THR A 143 -15.48 13.69 -20.81
CA THR A 143 -16.50 12.71 -21.21
C THR A 143 -15.91 11.32 -21.44
N LEU A 144 -16.75 10.28 -21.41
CA LEU A 144 -16.34 8.91 -21.73
C LEU A 144 -16.72 8.55 -23.17
N ASN A 145 -15.74 8.11 -23.96
CA ASN A 145 -15.92 7.63 -25.32
C ASN A 145 -14.82 6.64 -25.71
N ASP A 146 -15.16 5.51 -26.33
CA ASP A 146 -14.19 4.49 -26.73
C ASP A 146 -13.15 5.01 -27.74
N GLY A 147 -13.49 6.04 -28.52
CA GLY A 147 -12.57 6.73 -29.43
C GLY A 147 -11.49 7.56 -28.73
N CYS A 148 -11.61 7.78 -27.41
CA CYS A 148 -10.66 8.55 -26.62
C CYS A 148 -9.59 7.70 -25.92
N ARG A 149 -9.46 6.41 -26.27
CA ARG A 149 -8.47 5.49 -25.67
C ARG A 149 -7.06 6.06 -25.66
N THR A 150 -6.62 6.55 -26.82
CA THR A 150 -5.30 7.14 -27.05
C THR A 150 -5.23 8.64 -26.73
N SER A 151 -6.34 9.26 -26.32
CA SER A 151 -6.33 10.67 -25.92
C SER A 151 -5.48 10.87 -24.67
N PRO A 152 -4.79 12.01 -24.53
CA PRO A 152 -4.10 12.39 -23.31
C PRO A 152 -5.03 12.28 -22.09
N LYS A 153 -4.55 11.63 -21.03
CA LYS A 153 -5.25 11.55 -19.75
C LYS A 153 -4.66 12.58 -18.78
N PRO A 154 -5.47 13.12 -17.85
CA PRO A 154 -5.02 14.19 -16.96
C PRO A 154 -3.84 13.74 -16.09
N ILE A 155 -2.84 14.59 -15.91
CA ILE A 155 -1.72 14.34 -15.00
C ILE A 155 -2.15 14.76 -13.59
N LEU A 156 -2.25 13.79 -12.67
CA LEU A 156 -2.85 13.99 -11.34
C LEU A 156 -1.78 13.99 -10.24
N TRP A 157 -0.87 14.96 -10.28
CA TRP A 157 0.16 15.12 -9.23
C TRP A 157 -0.43 15.47 -7.87
N ASP A 158 -1.63 16.04 -7.83
CA ASP A 158 -2.37 16.35 -6.61
C ASP A 158 -2.75 15.10 -5.79
N TYR A 159 -2.73 13.91 -6.40
CA TYR A 159 -2.86 12.64 -5.68
C TYR A 159 -1.82 12.48 -4.55
N TYR A 160 -0.63 13.08 -4.68
CA TYR A 160 0.37 13.06 -3.59
C TYR A 160 -0.08 13.77 -2.32
N ASN A 161 -1.09 14.64 -2.41
CA ASN A 161 -1.65 15.34 -1.26
C ASN A 161 -2.72 14.49 -0.54
N ASN A 162 -3.21 13.41 -1.18
CA ASN A 162 -4.11 12.47 -0.54
C ASN A 162 -3.30 11.44 0.28
N ALA A 163 -3.61 11.33 1.57
CA ALA A 163 -2.86 10.48 2.50
C ALA A 163 -2.94 8.99 2.12
N ASP A 164 -4.11 8.49 1.71
CA ASP A 164 -4.30 7.08 1.35
C ASP A 164 -3.54 6.72 0.07
N ARG A 165 -3.57 7.60 -0.95
CA ARG A 165 -2.81 7.40 -2.19
C ARG A 165 -1.31 7.45 -1.94
N LYS A 166 -0.85 8.38 -1.10
CA LYS A 166 0.54 8.45 -0.68
C LYS A 166 0.97 7.22 0.12
N HIS A 167 0.05 6.63 0.89
CA HIS A 167 0.29 5.38 1.60
C HIS A 167 0.49 4.22 0.62
N LEU A 168 -0.38 4.08 -0.41
CA LEU A 168 -0.20 3.10 -1.49
C LEU A 168 1.18 3.24 -2.17
N TYR A 169 1.57 4.47 -2.52
CA TYR A 169 2.90 4.75 -3.08
C TYR A 169 4.02 4.25 -2.16
N GLY A 170 3.89 4.48 -0.86
CA GLY A 170 4.82 4.01 0.14
C GLY A 170 4.90 2.48 0.19
N VAL A 171 3.75 1.80 0.25
CA VAL A 171 3.69 0.34 0.23
C VAL A 171 4.39 -0.23 -1.01
N TRP A 172 4.06 0.27 -2.21
CA TRP A 172 4.68 -0.19 -3.45
C TRP A 172 6.19 0.09 -3.48
N SER A 173 6.61 1.31 -3.09
CA SER A 173 8.03 1.67 -3.02
C SER A 173 8.82 0.73 -2.13
N ALA A 174 8.25 0.32 -1.01
CA ALA A 174 8.90 -0.59 -0.08
C ALA A 174 8.96 -2.03 -0.58
N LEU A 175 7.89 -2.52 -1.19
CA LEU A 175 7.88 -3.84 -1.82
C LEU A 175 8.90 -3.93 -2.95
N ILE A 176 9.01 -2.87 -3.76
CA ILE A 176 10.03 -2.76 -4.82
C ILE A 176 11.43 -2.72 -4.19
N HIS A 177 11.63 -1.93 -3.14
CA HIS A 177 12.91 -1.88 -2.44
C HIS A 177 13.34 -3.26 -1.93
N LEU A 178 12.42 -4.01 -1.30
CA LEU A 178 12.68 -5.39 -0.86
C LEU A 178 13.00 -6.31 -2.05
N LYS A 179 12.25 -6.20 -3.15
CA LYS A 179 12.52 -6.96 -4.38
C LYS A 179 13.94 -6.74 -4.91
N GLU A 180 14.43 -5.51 -4.83
CA GLU A 180 15.76 -5.15 -5.31
C GLU A 180 16.87 -5.60 -4.37
N THR A 181 16.64 -5.51 -3.06
CA THR A 181 17.66 -5.63 -2.01
C THR A 181 17.72 -7.00 -1.35
N GLU A 182 16.61 -7.70 -1.17
CA GLU A 182 16.57 -9.00 -0.50
C GLU A 182 16.67 -10.14 -1.54
N PRO A 183 17.72 -11.00 -1.47
CA PRO A 183 17.96 -12.05 -2.46
C PRO A 183 16.80 -13.03 -2.68
N VAL A 184 15.98 -13.28 -1.65
CA VAL A 184 14.85 -14.21 -1.72
C VAL A 184 13.86 -13.85 -2.82
N PHE A 185 13.67 -12.57 -3.17
CA PHE A 185 12.74 -12.16 -4.24
C PHE A 185 13.28 -12.40 -5.66
N LYS A 186 14.52 -12.88 -5.78
CA LYS A 186 15.15 -13.36 -7.02
C LYS A 186 15.32 -14.89 -7.02
N THR A 187 14.77 -15.58 -6.01
CA THR A 187 14.90 -17.04 -5.89
C THR A 187 14.24 -17.77 -7.06
N THR A 188 14.78 -18.94 -7.37
CA THR A 188 14.14 -19.92 -8.24
C THR A 188 13.35 -20.96 -7.44
N ASP A 189 13.34 -20.92 -6.11
CA ASP A 189 12.54 -21.80 -5.26
C ASP A 189 11.36 -21.03 -4.64
N PHE A 190 10.21 -21.13 -5.31
CA PHE A 190 8.99 -20.44 -4.92
C PHE A 190 7.77 -21.18 -5.45
N THR A 191 6.66 -21.05 -4.72
CA THR A 191 5.34 -21.62 -5.06
C THR A 191 4.28 -20.53 -5.07
N LEU A 192 3.30 -20.67 -5.98
CA LEU A 192 2.18 -19.76 -6.13
C LEU A 192 0.88 -20.56 -6.00
N ASP A 193 0.04 -20.15 -5.07
CA ASP A 193 -1.34 -20.61 -4.92
C ASP A 193 -2.23 -19.37 -5.04
N VAL A 194 -2.49 -18.98 -6.29
CA VAL A 194 -3.04 -17.65 -6.62
C VAL A 194 -4.31 -17.73 -7.47
N GLY A 195 -4.92 -18.92 -7.59
CA GLY A 195 -6.18 -19.12 -8.30
C GLY A 195 -7.43 -18.89 -7.46
N GLY A 196 -7.33 -19.11 -6.13
CA GLY A 196 -8.45 -19.04 -5.19
C GLY A 196 -8.83 -17.63 -4.72
N ALA A 197 -9.84 -17.57 -3.86
CA ALA A 197 -10.27 -16.34 -3.19
C ALA A 197 -9.28 -15.89 -2.11
N THR A 198 -8.72 -16.86 -1.37
CA THR A 198 -7.50 -16.64 -0.60
C THR A 198 -6.31 -17.06 -1.46
N LYS A 199 -5.20 -16.33 -1.34
CA LYS A 199 -4.01 -16.55 -2.17
C LYS A 199 -2.76 -16.62 -1.28
N ARG A 200 -1.78 -17.43 -1.69
CA ARG A 200 -0.51 -17.64 -1.00
C ARG A 200 0.67 -17.58 -1.97
N ILE A 201 1.74 -16.91 -1.56
CA ILE A 201 3.06 -16.97 -2.19
C ILE A 201 4.06 -17.42 -1.16
N GLN A 202 4.92 -18.37 -1.52
CA GLN A 202 6.03 -18.79 -0.67
C GLN A 202 7.32 -18.69 -1.47
N LEU A 203 8.34 -18.09 -0.86
CA LEU A 203 9.68 -17.99 -1.44
C LEU A 203 10.70 -18.51 -0.44
N ASN A 204 11.62 -19.32 -0.91
CA ASN A 204 12.67 -19.91 -0.08
C ASN A 204 14.03 -19.39 -0.53
N SER A 205 14.90 -19.18 0.45
CA SER A 205 16.31 -18.91 0.20
C SER A 205 17.15 -19.43 1.38
N THR A 206 18.47 -19.39 1.21
CA THR A 206 19.39 -19.81 2.29
C THR A 206 19.36 -18.86 3.50
N ASP A 207 18.97 -17.59 3.33
CA ASP A 207 18.98 -16.57 4.39
C ASP A 207 17.60 -16.31 5.02
N MET A 208 16.56 -16.28 4.18
CA MET A 208 15.22 -15.90 4.60
C MET A 208 14.17 -16.68 3.82
N ASP A 209 13.17 -17.19 4.53
CA ASP A 209 11.93 -17.68 3.93
C ASP A 209 10.84 -16.62 4.04
N VAL A 210 9.96 -16.60 3.05
CA VAL A 210 8.84 -15.67 2.94
C VAL A 210 7.55 -16.46 2.78
N THR A 211 6.51 -16.05 3.52
CA THR A 211 5.12 -16.48 3.31
C THR A 211 4.23 -15.26 3.23
N ILE A 212 3.54 -15.10 2.11
CA ILE A 212 2.60 -14.02 1.84
C ILE A 212 1.21 -14.61 1.72
N LEU A 213 0.23 -13.96 2.35
CA LEU A 213 -1.17 -14.38 2.40
C LEU A 213 -2.05 -13.19 2.04
N GLY A 214 -3.17 -13.45 1.36
CA GLY A 214 -4.13 -12.41 0.98
C GLY A 214 -5.53 -12.97 0.88
N ASN A 215 -6.52 -12.20 1.33
CA ASN A 215 -7.92 -12.48 1.17
C ASN A 215 -8.54 -11.58 0.10
N PHE A 216 -8.50 -12.05 -1.15
CA PHE A 216 -9.12 -11.37 -2.28
C PHE A 216 -10.66 -11.48 -2.28
N ASN A 217 -11.30 -12.10 -1.28
CA ASN A 217 -12.75 -12.10 -1.14
C ASN A 217 -13.25 -10.81 -0.44
N VAL A 218 -14.56 -10.55 -0.54
CA VAL A 218 -15.26 -9.49 0.21
C VAL A 218 -15.86 -9.99 1.52
N THR A 219 -15.57 -11.24 1.88
CA THR A 219 -15.99 -11.89 3.13
C THR A 219 -14.78 -12.45 3.87
N ARG A 220 -14.89 -12.64 5.19
CA ARG A 220 -13.84 -13.25 6.01
C ARG A 220 -13.54 -14.66 5.54
N GLN A 221 -12.27 -15.02 5.44
CA GLN A 221 -11.82 -16.34 5.00
C GLN A 221 -10.78 -16.93 5.95
N ASN A 222 -10.67 -18.25 5.95
CA ASN A 222 -9.55 -18.95 6.58
C ASN A 222 -8.56 -19.39 5.50
N ILE A 223 -7.27 -19.26 5.79
CA ILE A 223 -6.19 -19.74 4.92
C ILE A 223 -5.22 -20.59 5.75
N THR A 224 -4.82 -21.74 5.19
CA THR A 224 -3.69 -22.49 5.72
C THR A 224 -2.39 -21.89 5.15
N PRO A 225 -1.51 -21.32 6.00
CA PRO A 225 -0.31 -20.65 5.53
C PRO A 225 0.76 -21.62 5.03
N TYR A 226 0.76 -22.87 5.50
CA TYR A 226 1.80 -23.87 5.23
C TYR A 226 3.21 -23.30 5.40
N PHE A 227 3.46 -22.58 6.50
CA PHE A 227 4.78 -22.01 6.78
C PHE A 227 5.87 -23.06 6.56
N GLN A 228 6.98 -22.68 5.93
CA GLN A 228 8.01 -23.65 5.53
C GLN A 228 8.72 -24.30 6.72
N LYS A 229 8.63 -23.67 7.89
CA LYS A 229 9.18 -24.18 9.15
C LYS A 229 8.49 -23.56 10.36
N THR A 230 8.59 -24.26 11.49
CA THR A 230 8.22 -23.75 12.81
C THR A 230 9.25 -22.73 13.31
N GLY A 231 8.91 -21.99 14.37
CA GLY A 231 9.73 -20.94 14.98
C GLY A 231 9.19 -19.53 14.72
N TRP A 232 10.02 -18.52 14.97
CA TRP A 232 9.61 -17.13 14.86
C TRP A 232 9.54 -16.65 13.41
N TRP A 233 8.40 -16.06 13.08
CA TRP A 233 8.14 -15.31 11.85
C TRP A 233 7.80 -13.87 12.20
N TYR A 234 8.27 -12.93 11.39
CA TYR A 234 8.08 -11.49 11.56
C TYR A 234 7.15 -10.97 10.48
N GLU A 235 6.06 -10.32 10.89
CA GLU A 235 5.08 -9.74 9.97
C GLU A 235 5.56 -8.35 9.56
N TYR A 236 5.71 -8.13 8.26
CA TYR A 236 6.40 -6.97 7.71
C TYR A 236 5.62 -5.67 7.85
N PHE A 237 4.29 -5.66 7.81
CA PHE A 237 3.54 -4.41 7.84
C PHE A 237 3.33 -3.90 9.28
N THR A 238 2.91 -4.78 10.16
CA THR A 238 2.68 -4.53 11.61
C THR A 238 3.99 -4.49 12.39
N GLY A 239 5.01 -5.23 11.96
CA GLY A 239 6.28 -5.39 12.66
C GLY A 239 6.22 -6.33 13.86
N ASP A 240 5.06 -6.95 14.06
CA ASP A 240 4.87 -7.97 15.08
C ASP A 240 5.56 -9.27 14.70
N SER A 241 5.45 -10.27 15.55
CA SER A 241 6.00 -11.60 15.32
C SER A 241 5.05 -12.68 15.81
N VAL A 242 5.05 -13.81 15.11
CA VAL A 242 4.31 -15.02 15.48
C VAL A 242 5.30 -16.17 15.67
N ASN A 243 5.16 -16.91 16.77
CA ASN A 243 5.89 -18.15 16.95
C ASN A 243 5.05 -19.31 16.39
N VAL A 244 5.42 -19.79 15.21
CA VAL A 244 4.73 -20.87 14.51
C VAL A 244 5.11 -22.20 15.14
N THR A 245 4.15 -22.86 15.80
CA THR A 245 4.32 -24.21 16.37
C THR A 245 3.70 -25.30 15.51
N ASN A 246 2.73 -24.94 14.65
CA ASN A 246 2.12 -25.79 13.63
C ASN A 246 2.05 -25.00 12.32
N THR A 247 2.71 -25.48 11.28
CA THR A 247 2.79 -24.82 9.96
C THR A 247 1.46 -24.82 9.22
N GLU A 248 0.55 -25.72 9.58
CA GLU A 248 -0.79 -25.88 9.01
C GLU A 248 -1.89 -25.20 9.84
N ALA A 249 -1.53 -24.51 10.94
CA ALA A 249 -2.50 -23.78 11.73
C ALA A 249 -3.16 -22.69 10.86
N GLN A 250 -4.48 -22.74 10.73
CA GLN A 250 -5.23 -21.78 9.92
C GLN A 250 -5.14 -20.37 10.50
N ILE A 251 -5.01 -19.40 9.59
CA ILE A 251 -5.10 -17.97 9.90
C ILE A 251 -6.41 -17.45 9.30
N THR A 252 -7.18 -16.73 10.11
CA THR A 252 -8.36 -16.01 9.65
C THR A 252 -7.94 -14.64 9.14
N LEU A 253 -8.43 -14.27 7.96
CA LEU A 253 -8.21 -12.98 7.31
C LEU A 253 -9.56 -12.29 7.09
N ASP A 254 -9.68 -11.04 7.50
CA ASP A 254 -10.80 -10.18 7.16
C ASP A 254 -10.83 -9.87 5.65
N PRO A 255 -11.95 -9.36 5.10
CA PRO A 255 -12.03 -9.01 3.67
C PRO A 255 -10.92 -8.05 3.24
N GLY A 256 -10.16 -8.41 2.20
CA GLY A 256 -9.01 -7.63 1.71
C GLY A 256 -7.83 -7.54 2.65
N GLU A 257 -7.80 -8.32 3.73
CA GLU A 257 -6.63 -8.41 4.61
C GLU A 257 -5.53 -9.21 3.92
N TYR A 258 -4.30 -8.71 4.02
CA TYR A 258 -3.10 -9.36 3.53
C TYR A 258 -2.01 -9.35 4.60
N ARG A 259 -1.12 -10.34 4.56
CA ARG A 259 -0.01 -10.50 5.51
C ARG A 259 1.27 -10.89 4.80
N PHE A 260 2.39 -10.40 5.30
CA PHE A 260 3.70 -10.70 4.72
C PHE A 260 4.67 -11.09 5.82
N TYR A 261 4.89 -12.40 5.95
CA TYR A 261 5.75 -12.99 6.96
C TYR A 261 7.13 -13.31 6.41
N THR A 262 8.13 -13.08 7.25
CA THR A 262 9.55 -13.35 6.98
C THR A 262 10.22 -14.04 8.16
N THR A 263 11.18 -14.93 7.93
CA THR A 263 11.94 -15.56 9.03
C THR A 263 13.06 -14.67 9.58
N LYS A 264 13.30 -13.54 8.91
CA LYS A 264 14.30 -12.53 9.27
C LYS A 264 13.60 -11.19 9.40
N ARG A 265 13.79 -10.51 10.52
CA ARG A 265 13.16 -9.21 10.76
C ARG A 265 13.73 -8.16 9.80
N LEU A 266 12.91 -7.71 8.86
CA LEU A 266 13.26 -6.68 7.89
C LEU A 266 13.07 -5.27 8.47
N LYS A 267 13.91 -4.33 8.01
CA LYS A 267 13.73 -2.92 8.34
C LYS A 267 12.56 -2.37 7.54
N ARG A 268 11.66 -1.67 8.24
CA ARG A 268 10.49 -1.03 7.63
C ARG A 268 10.76 0.45 7.45
N PRO A 269 10.44 1.03 6.28
CA PRO A 269 10.34 2.46 6.13
C PRO A 269 9.23 3.05 7.01
N ASP A 270 9.52 4.16 7.70
CA ASP A 270 8.60 4.80 8.65
C ASP A 270 7.28 5.28 8.00
N PHE A 271 7.24 5.45 6.68
CA PHE A 271 6.05 5.90 5.95
C PHE A 271 5.04 4.78 5.64
N ILE A 272 5.39 3.49 5.79
CA ILE A 272 4.46 2.35 5.68
C ILE A 272 3.70 2.15 6.99
N LEU A 273 4.04 2.88 8.05
CA LEU A 273 3.29 2.83 9.29
C LEU A 273 1.88 3.33 9.00
N GLY A 274 0.98 2.40 8.70
CA GLY A 274 -0.48 2.52 8.67
C GLY A 274 -1.04 2.81 10.05
N VAL A 275 -0.34 3.61 10.85
CA VAL A 275 -1.04 4.58 11.68
C VAL A 275 -1.72 5.43 10.63
N SER A 276 -3.02 5.19 10.42
CA SER A 276 -3.92 6.24 9.97
C SER A 276 -3.40 7.48 10.67
N GLN A 277 -2.83 8.43 9.92
CA GLN A 277 -2.87 9.79 10.40
C GLN A 277 -4.35 9.93 10.68
N ASN A 278 -4.75 9.83 11.96
CA ASN A 278 -5.98 10.41 12.43
C ASN A 278 -5.96 11.73 11.71
N GLU A 279 -6.81 11.87 10.68
CA GLU A 279 -6.80 13.00 9.75
C GLU A 279 -6.40 14.17 10.61
N ALA A 280 -5.23 14.78 10.33
CA ALA A 280 -4.72 15.82 11.22
C ALA A 280 -5.90 16.76 11.43
N PRO A 281 -6.55 16.75 12.60
CA PRO A 281 -7.94 17.16 12.64
C PRO A 281 -7.87 18.63 12.39
N ASP A 282 -8.44 19.01 11.26
CA ASP A 282 -8.36 20.27 10.53
C ASP A 282 -7.26 21.22 11.05
N ALA A 283 -6.33 21.66 10.20
CA ALA A 283 -5.38 22.71 10.59
C ALA A 283 -6.10 23.92 11.25
N ALA A 284 -7.40 24.13 10.95
CA ALA A 284 -8.30 25.11 11.54
C ALA A 284 -8.86 24.79 12.96
N ALA A 285 -8.83 23.54 13.45
CA ALA A 285 -9.54 23.13 14.67
C ALA A 285 -8.79 23.40 15.99
N LEU A 286 -7.49 23.67 15.97
CA LEU A 286 -6.69 24.09 17.14
C LEU A 286 -5.66 25.14 16.70
N SER A 287 -5.74 26.34 17.27
CA SER A 287 -4.79 27.42 17.05
C SER A 287 -4.20 27.91 18.37
N VAL A 288 -2.91 28.27 18.32
CA VAL A 288 -2.14 28.73 19.48
C VAL A 288 -1.40 29.99 19.07
N TYR A 289 -1.62 31.10 19.78
CA TYR A 289 -1.00 32.38 19.47
C TYR A 289 -0.78 33.22 20.74
N PRO A 290 0.30 34.03 20.79
CA PRO A 290 1.35 34.10 19.79
C PRO A 290 2.22 32.83 19.78
N ASN A 291 2.79 32.51 18.63
CA ASN A 291 3.76 31.43 18.47
C ASN A 291 4.81 31.86 17.44
N PRO A 292 6.05 32.18 17.84
CA PRO A 292 6.63 31.97 19.18
C PRO A 292 6.03 32.83 20.31
N THR A 293 6.18 32.39 21.56
CA THR A 293 5.76 33.11 22.78
C THR A 293 6.93 33.24 23.76
N THR A 294 6.85 34.19 24.69
CA THR A 294 7.83 34.37 25.80
C THR A 294 7.25 34.05 27.18
N ALA A 295 5.93 34.06 27.37
CA ALA A 295 5.33 33.91 28.70
C ALA A 295 3.90 33.35 28.72
N GLU A 296 3.09 33.64 27.70
CA GLU A 296 1.66 33.33 27.69
C GLU A 296 1.17 32.91 26.31
N VAL A 297 0.10 32.11 26.27
CA VAL A 297 -0.54 31.68 25.02
C VAL A 297 -2.04 31.76 25.13
N ASN A 298 -2.67 32.12 24.01
CA ASN A 298 -4.08 31.93 23.78
C ASN A 298 -4.26 30.70 22.89
N ILE A 299 -5.14 29.82 23.33
CA ILE A 299 -5.45 28.55 22.67
C ILE A 299 -6.92 28.61 22.28
N LYS A 300 -7.20 28.36 21.00
CA LYS A 300 -8.56 28.33 20.45
C LYS A 300 -8.78 26.99 19.77
N TRP A 301 -9.91 26.35 20.06
CA TRP A 301 -10.27 25.09 19.39
C TRP A 301 -11.77 25.00 19.11
N ASP A 302 -12.13 24.33 18.02
CA ASP A 302 -13.53 24.15 17.61
C ASP A 302 -13.98 22.70 17.80
N MET A 303 -15.19 22.54 18.29
CA MET A 303 -15.76 21.26 18.72
C MET A 303 -17.12 21.05 18.08
N GLN A 304 -17.26 19.99 17.28
CA GLN A 304 -18.52 19.66 16.62
C GLN A 304 -19.63 19.25 17.61
N LYS A 305 -19.23 18.72 18.77
CA LYS A 305 -20.12 18.32 19.87
C LYS A 305 -19.43 18.55 21.22
N LYS A 306 -20.25 18.47 22.28
CA LYS A 306 -19.80 18.56 23.66
C LYS A 306 -19.14 17.24 24.07
N THR A 307 -17.91 17.28 24.58
CA THR A 307 -17.13 16.07 24.93
C THR A 307 -16.11 16.37 26.02
N GLU A 308 -15.74 15.37 26.84
CA GLU A 308 -14.60 15.48 27.75
C GLU A 308 -13.26 15.35 27.02
N GLY A 309 -12.26 16.12 27.46
CA GLY A 309 -10.92 16.06 26.89
C GLY A 309 -9.89 16.85 27.70
N ASN A 310 -8.65 16.82 27.20
CA ASN A 310 -7.56 17.56 27.82
C ASN A 310 -6.68 18.23 26.78
N ILE A 311 -5.95 19.26 27.23
CA ILE A 311 -4.90 19.93 26.49
C ILE A 311 -3.63 19.82 27.33
N THR A 312 -2.63 19.13 26.80
CA THR A 312 -1.38 18.83 27.50
C THR A 312 -0.18 19.27 26.66
N LEU A 313 0.82 19.84 27.30
CA LEU A 313 2.07 20.25 26.69
C LEU A 313 3.13 19.16 26.92
N PHE A 314 3.87 18.83 25.86
CA PHE A 314 4.94 17.83 25.86
C PHE A 314 6.27 18.45 25.41
N ASP A 315 7.38 17.98 25.97
CA ASP A 315 8.72 18.30 25.48
C ASP A 315 9.14 17.41 24.29
N LEU A 316 10.33 17.65 23.74
CA LEU A 316 10.89 16.90 22.61
C LEU A 316 11.09 15.40 22.86
N THR A 317 11.16 14.99 24.13
CA THR A 317 11.31 13.58 24.52
C THR A 317 9.96 12.86 24.65
N GLY A 318 8.85 13.59 24.48
CA GLY A 318 7.50 13.06 24.65
C GLY A 318 7.04 13.01 26.11
N ARG A 319 7.77 13.64 27.04
CA ARG A 319 7.36 13.77 28.44
C ARG A 319 6.31 14.88 28.57
N ALA A 320 5.21 14.59 29.27
CA ALA A 320 4.20 15.59 29.61
C ALA A 320 4.79 16.59 30.62
N VAL A 321 4.94 17.84 30.21
CA VAL A 321 5.50 18.90 31.06
C VAL A 321 4.41 19.65 31.83
N GLN A 322 3.23 19.82 31.23
CA GLN A 322 2.12 20.51 31.90
C GLN A 322 0.76 20.16 31.28
N ILE A 323 -0.28 20.04 32.11
CA ILE A 323 -1.67 19.92 31.67
C ILE A 323 -2.29 21.32 31.74
N LEU A 324 -2.70 21.87 30.60
CA LEU A 324 -3.24 23.24 30.48
C LEU A 324 -4.74 23.27 30.75
N TYR A 325 -5.44 22.19 30.38
CA TYR A 325 -6.86 22.02 30.60
C TYR A 325 -7.19 20.54 30.70
N ASN A 326 -8.11 20.18 31.60
CA ASN A 326 -8.67 18.84 31.70
C ASN A 326 -10.12 18.95 32.16
N GLY A 327 -11.06 18.58 31.30
CA GLY A 327 -12.48 18.73 31.60
C GLY A 327 -13.33 18.74 30.34
N GLU A 328 -14.46 19.43 30.41
CA GLU A 328 -15.50 19.39 29.40
C GLU A 328 -15.31 20.46 28.33
N PHE A 329 -15.13 20.05 27.07
CA PHE A 329 -15.14 20.94 25.92
C PHE A 329 -16.57 21.24 25.47
N LYS A 330 -16.88 22.54 25.30
CA LYS A 330 -18.21 22.99 24.83
C LYS A 330 -18.31 22.79 23.32
N LYS A 331 -19.51 22.56 22.79
CA LYS A 331 -19.76 22.62 21.34
C LYS A 331 -19.46 24.03 20.81
N GLY A 332 -18.82 24.12 19.65
CA GLY A 332 -18.37 25.36 19.02
C GLY A 332 -16.97 25.77 19.45
N ILE A 333 -16.65 27.06 19.25
CA ILE A 333 -15.34 27.62 19.54
C ILE A 333 -15.13 27.77 21.05
N ASN A 334 -14.07 27.15 21.55
CA ASN A 334 -13.57 27.27 22.91
C ASN A 334 -12.30 28.13 22.93
N HIS A 335 -12.05 28.79 24.06
CA HIS A 335 -10.90 29.65 24.28
C HIS A 335 -10.27 29.36 25.64
N LEU A 336 -8.94 29.36 25.70
CA LEU A 336 -8.17 29.27 26.91
C LEU A 336 -6.98 30.23 26.83
N HIS A 337 -6.85 31.08 27.84
CA HIS A 337 -5.64 31.86 28.06
C HIS A 337 -4.82 31.19 29.16
N PHE A 338 -3.52 31.03 28.94
CA PHE A 338 -2.66 30.30 29.87
C PHE A 338 -1.26 30.91 29.96
N ASN A 339 -0.78 31.10 31.18
CA ASN A 339 0.60 31.48 31.47
C ASN A 339 1.50 30.24 31.52
N LEU A 340 2.74 30.33 31.04
CA LEU A 340 3.68 29.21 30.96
C LEU A 340 4.79 29.33 32.03
N PRO A 341 4.48 29.26 33.33
CA PRO A 341 5.46 29.50 34.38
C PRO A 341 6.50 28.37 34.43
N GLY A 342 7.78 28.74 34.46
CA GLY A 342 8.87 27.80 34.73
C GLY A 342 9.22 26.84 33.59
N LEU A 343 8.73 27.08 32.37
CA LEU A 343 9.13 26.32 31.19
C LEU A 343 10.41 26.91 30.57
N ASN A 344 11.36 26.04 30.23
CA ASN A 344 12.59 26.46 29.56
C ASN A 344 12.32 26.87 28.10
N LYS A 345 13.15 27.75 27.56
CA LYS A 345 13.14 28.11 26.14
C LYS A 345 13.36 26.86 25.28
N GLY A 346 12.55 26.68 24.24
CA GLY A 346 12.64 25.49 23.41
C GLY A 346 11.36 25.17 22.62
N LEU A 347 11.40 24.01 21.98
CA LEU A 347 10.30 23.46 21.18
C LEU A 347 9.44 22.52 22.03
N TYR A 348 8.14 22.79 22.05
CA TYR A 348 7.13 21.99 22.71
C TYR A 348 6.02 21.57 21.74
N PHE A 349 5.30 20.51 22.11
CA PHE A 349 4.12 20.03 21.39
C PHE A 349 2.90 20.16 22.28
N MET A 350 1.94 20.98 21.86
CA MET A 350 0.63 21.06 22.48
C MET A 350 -0.28 20.01 21.87
N VAL A 351 -0.87 19.18 22.73
CA VAL A 351 -1.70 18.06 22.34
C VAL A 351 -3.09 18.25 22.93
N LEU A 352 -4.10 18.37 22.07
CA LEU A 352 -5.50 18.25 22.46
C LEU A 352 -5.94 16.80 22.27
N LYS A 353 -6.54 16.19 23.29
CA LYS A 353 -7.10 14.84 23.25
C LYS A 353 -8.58 14.86 23.61
N GLU A 354 -9.39 14.22 22.78
CA GLU A 354 -10.84 14.02 22.95
C GLU A 354 -11.19 12.58 22.54
N GLY A 355 -11.43 11.68 23.49
CA GLY A 355 -11.57 10.24 23.19
C GLY A 355 -10.32 9.70 22.45
N ASP A 356 -10.53 9.14 21.27
CA ASP A 356 -9.47 8.66 20.37
C ASP A 356 -8.90 9.75 19.43
N ARG A 357 -9.53 10.93 19.38
CA ARG A 357 -9.07 12.06 18.56
C ARG A 357 -7.91 12.77 19.24
N LYS A 358 -6.83 13.01 18.50
CA LYS A 358 -5.63 13.72 18.95
C LYS A 358 -5.25 14.81 17.94
N VAL A 359 -5.14 16.05 18.41
CA VAL A 359 -4.64 17.19 17.61
C VAL A 359 -3.30 17.62 18.18
N ILE A 360 -2.30 17.85 17.33
CA ILE A 360 -0.98 18.32 17.76
C ILE A 360 -0.67 19.67 17.09
N ARG A 361 -0.16 20.62 17.89
CA ARG A 361 0.40 21.89 17.41
C ARG A 361 1.76 22.15 18.04
N LYS A 362 2.68 22.64 17.20
CA LYS A 362 4.01 23.08 17.63
C LYS A 362 3.89 24.41 18.38
N LEU A 363 4.59 24.54 19.51
CA LEU A 363 4.76 25.78 20.25
C LEU A 363 6.25 26.05 20.47
N VAL A 364 6.71 27.27 20.18
CA VAL A 364 8.08 27.71 20.41
C VAL A 364 8.06 28.72 21.56
N ILE A 365 8.78 28.42 22.65
CA ILE A 365 8.99 29.33 23.78
C ILE A 365 10.37 29.97 23.66
N GLN A 366 10.44 31.30 23.68
CA GLN A 366 11.63 32.12 23.45
C GLN A 366 12.17 32.83 24.66
#